data_AF-A0A7C2FAZ0-F1
#
_entry.id   AF-A0A7C2FAZ0-F1
#
_cell.length_a   1.000
_cell.length_b   1.000
_cell.length_c   1.000
_cell.angle_alpha   90.00
_cell.angle_beta   90.00
_cell.angle_gamma   90.00
#
_symmetry.space_group_name_H-M   'P 1'
#
loop_
_entity.id
_entity.type
_entity.pdbx_description
1 polymer ?
#
loop_
_entity_poly.entity_id
_entity_poly.type
_entity_poly.pdbx_seq_one_letter_code
_entity_poly.pdbx_strand_id
1 'polypeptide(L)'
;MGIHADACAKLATLHLWALDSNPLPKAIGLAAHTLIATLAMRCLSVTDRFVRCFAYQEGQEARALDAVFIGIGVFVPNETLYLYAQEVGLPVKELAGKVAGSTLFQGISADGQIMPLGFEGRVKALPLERLQRLVQEGKPVIVLASGAHKAPAILAAYRAQLFNSLVIDRDLAAALLRAAAAPTFNAPSSV
;
A
#
# COMPACT_ATOMS: atom_id res chain seq x y z
N MET A 1 -14.56 -8.64 33.76
CA MET A 1 -13.18 -8.65 33.22
C MET A 1 -13.16 -7.64 32.08
N GLY A 2 -12.76 -6.41 32.39
CA GLY A 2 -12.96 -5.23 31.54
C GLY A 2 -11.94 -5.19 30.40
N ILE A 3 -12.44 -5.04 29.18
CA ILE A 3 -11.61 -4.77 28.00
C ILE A 3 -11.21 -3.29 28.09
N HIS A 4 -9.90 -3.03 28.14
CA HIS A 4 -9.31 -1.70 28.21
C HIS A 4 -9.88 -0.76 27.13
N ALA A 5 -10.75 0.18 27.55
CA ALA A 5 -11.24 1.29 26.74
C ALA A 5 -10.26 2.47 26.66
N ASP A 6 -9.06 2.36 27.24
CA ASP A 6 -8.16 3.49 27.47
C ASP A 6 -7.21 3.85 26.31
N ALA A 7 -7.09 3.02 25.28
CA ALA A 7 -6.18 3.33 24.16
C ALA A 7 -6.69 4.48 23.27
N CYS A 8 -8.00 4.76 23.27
CA CYS A 8 -8.63 5.75 22.38
C CYS A 8 -8.88 7.13 23.06
N ALA A 9 -8.48 7.30 24.33
CA ALA A 9 -8.76 8.50 25.11
C ALA A 9 -7.82 9.69 24.82
N LYS A 10 -6.80 9.56 23.96
CA LYS A 10 -5.76 10.59 23.76
C LYS A 10 -5.67 11.23 22.37
N LEU A 11 -6.48 10.81 21.39
CA LEU A 11 -6.47 11.42 20.05
C LEU A 11 -7.44 12.62 20.02
N ALA A 12 -6.94 13.80 20.38
CA ALA A 12 -7.67 15.07 20.27
C ALA A 12 -7.80 15.54 18.80
N THR A 13 -6.79 15.25 17.98
CA THR A 13 -6.72 15.64 16.57
C THR A 13 -6.19 14.49 15.74
N LEU A 14 -6.87 14.18 14.63
CA LEU A 14 -6.44 13.19 13.63
C LEU A 14 -6.19 13.88 12.30
N HIS A 15 -4.98 13.73 11.75
CA HIS A 15 -4.64 14.21 10.42
C HIS A 15 -4.52 13.03 9.46
N LEU A 16 -5.33 13.04 8.40
CA LEU A 16 -5.34 12.01 7.38
C LEU A 16 -4.80 12.61 6.08
N TRP A 17 -3.75 11.99 5.53
CA TRP A 17 -3.09 12.43 4.32
C TRP A 17 -3.31 11.40 3.21
N ALA A 18 -3.79 11.84 2.05
CA ALA A 18 -3.71 11.03 0.84
C ALA A 18 -2.24 10.85 0.44
N LEU A 19 -1.88 9.65 -0.01
CA LEU A 19 -0.52 9.31 -0.43
C LEU A 19 -0.32 9.43 -1.95
N ASP A 20 -1.39 9.73 -2.67
CA ASP A 20 -1.37 9.98 -4.10
C ASP A 20 -2.40 11.06 -4.50
N SER A 21 -2.13 11.64 -5.66
CA SER A 21 -3.04 12.48 -6.42
C SER A 21 -3.10 11.91 -7.83
N ASN A 22 -4.19 11.22 -8.10
CA ASN A 22 -4.46 10.56 -9.36
C ASN A 22 -5.55 11.34 -10.13
N PRO A 23 -5.18 12.14 -11.15
CA PRO A 23 -6.12 12.96 -11.92
C PRO A 23 -6.84 12.17 -13.03
N LEU A 24 -6.52 10.90 -13.20
CA LEU A 24 -6.94 10.08 -14.34
C LEU A 24 -8.26 9.30 -14.21
N PRO A 25 -9.04 9.27 -13.10
CA PRO A 25 -10.23 8.43 -13.11
C PRO A 25 -11.31 9.02 -14.04
N LYS A 26 -11.69 8.27 -15.09
CA LYS A 26 -12.99 8.46 -15.79
C LYS A 26 -14.17 7.99 -14.93
N ALA A 27 -13.91 7.32 -13.80
CA ALA A 27 -14.87 7.14 -12.72
C ALA A 27 -14.98 8.45 -11.92
N ILE A 28 -15.95 9.27 -12.29
CA ILE A 28 -16.28 10.54 -11.62
C ILE A 28 -16.39 10.31 -10.09
N GLY A 29 -15.63 11.07 -9.30
CA GLY A 29 -16.05 11.44 -7.93
C GLY A 29 -15.32 10.84 -6.72
N LEU A 30 -14.22 10.09 -6.85
CA LEU A 30 -13.50 9.57 -5.68
C LEU A 30 -11.99 9.85 -5.75
N ALA A 31 -11.60 11.08 -5.45
CA ALA A 31 -10.23 11.35 -5.06
C ALA A 31 -9.98 10.80 -3.65
N ALA A 32 -8.74 10.38 -3.35
CA ALA A 32 -8.39 9.79 -2.04
C ALA A 32 -8.85 10.66 -0.85
N HIS A 33 -8.81 11.99 -0.98
CA HIS A 33 -9.29 12.91 0.05
C HIS A 33 -10.81 12.84 0.29
N THR A 34 -11.63 12.54 -0.72
CA THR A 34 -13.09 12.39 -0.60
C THR A 34 -13.45 11.12 0.17
N LEU A 35 -12.72 10.02 -0.08
CA LEU A 35 -12.86 8.77 0.65
C LEU A 35 -12.50 8.94 2.13
N ILE A 36 -11.37 9.59 2.39
CA ILE A 36 -10.89 9.90 3.74
C ILE A 36 -11.91 10.75 4.51
N ALA A 37 -12.43 11.82 3.91
CA ALA A 37 -13.44 12.66 4.54
C ALA A 37 -14.73 11.88 4.87
N THR A 38 -15.16 11.00 3.96
CA THR A 38 -16.36 10.17 4.16
C THR A 38 -16.17 9.16 5.29
N LEU A 39 -15.00 8.52 5.37
CA LEU A 39 -14.65 7.60 6.47
C LEU A 39 -14.60 8.34 7.81
N ALA A 40 -13.99 9.52 7.83
CA ALA A 40 -13.94 10.36 9.03
C ALA A 40 -15.35 10.70 9.54
N MET A 41 -16.25 11.15 8.67
CA MET A 41 -17.63 11.48 9.05
C MET A 41 -18.44 10.27 9.58
N ARG A 42 -18.18 9.07 9.08
CA ARG A 42 -18.93 7.86 9.47
C ARG A 42 -18.39 7.20 10.74
N CYS A 43 -17.08 7.22 10.93
CA CYS A 43 -16.41 6.46 11.97
C CYS A 43 -16.10 7.30 13.22
N LEU A 44 -16.16 8.63 13.13
CA LEU A 44 -15.84 9.52 14.24
C LEU A 44 -17.09 10.33 14.58
N SER A 45 -17.64 10.08 15.77
CA SER A 45 -18.73 10.89 16.32
C SER A 45 -18.27 12.34 16.41
N VAL A 46 -19.05 13.25 15.83
CA VAL A 46 -18.76 14.69 15.76
C VAL A 46 -18.92 15.32 17.15
N THR A 47 -17.96 15.07 18.04
CA THR A 47 -17.87 15.70 19.36
C THR A 47 -16.40 15.99 19.66
N ASP A 48 -16.04 17.26 19.84
CA ASP A 48 -14.76 17.84 20.28
C ASP A 48 -13.44 17.35 19.66
N ARG A 49 -13.48 16.48 18.64
CA ARG A 49 -12.30 15.92 17.95
C ARG A 49 -12.23 16.45 16.53
N PHE A 50 -11.06 16.97 16.15
CA PHE A 50 -10.83 17.51 14.81
C PHE A 50 -10.21 16.46 13.90
N VAL A 51 -10.88 16.15 12.80
CA VAL A 51 -10.33 15.32 11.72
C VAL A 51 -10.01 16.22 10.54
N ARG A 52 -8.74 16.30 10.17
CA ARG A 52 -8.30 17.09 9.01
C ARG A 52 -7.83 16.15 7.92
N CYS A 53 -8.36 16.34 6.72
CA CYS A 53 -8.03 15.53 5.56
C CYS A 53 -7.21 16.39 4.58
N PHE A 54 -6.06 15.90 4.15
CA PHE A 54 -5.15 16.61 3.27
C PHE A 54 -4.96 15.82 1.98
N ALA A 55 -5.05 16.52 0.85
CA ALA A 55 -4.68 15.96 -0.44
C ALA A 55 -3.15 15.78 -0.53
N TYR A 56 -2.71 14.86 -1.39
CA TYR A 56 -1.29 14.68 -1.64
C TYR A 56 -0.69 15.94 -2.25
N GLN A 57 0.40 16.44 -1.67
CA GLN A 57 1.18 17.56 -2.18
C GLN A 57 2.67 17.19 -2.15
N GLU A 58 3.26 17.17 -3.35
CA GLU A 58 4.68 16.89 -3.55
C GLU A 58 5.55 17.96 -2.85
N GLY A 59 6.62 17.56 -2.19
CA GLY A 59 7.49 18.41 -1.37
C GLY A 59 6.91 18.85 -0.01
N GLN A 60 5.62 18.64 0.22
CA GLN A 60 4.99 18.79 1.54
C GLN A 60 4.88 17.46 2.28
N GLU A 61 5.48 16.37 1.77
CA GLU A 61 5.16 15.02 2.19
C GLU A 61 5.49 14.80 3.67
N ALA A 62 4.46 15.04 4.48
CA ALA A 62 4.17 14.33 5.69
C ALA A 62 5.39 14.22 6.63
N ARG A 63 5.95 15.39 6.96
CA ARG A 63 7.16 15.55 7.78
C ARG A 63 7.09 14.82 9.13
N ALA A 64 5.90 14.43 9.57
CA ALA A 64 5.69 13.47 10.65
C ALA A 64 4.44 12.61 10.40
N LEU A 65 4.51 11.64 9.48
CA LEU A 65 3.54 10.54 9.53
C LEU A 65 3.83 9.70 10.77
N ASP A 66 2.81 9.50 11.60
CA ASP A 66 2.88 8.58 12.74
C ASP A 66 2.60 7.14 12.32
N ALA A 67 1.83 6.95 11.25
CA ALA A 67 1.54 5.65 10.64
C ALA A 67 1.15 5.82 9.17
N VAL A 68 1.33 4.76 8.38
CA VAL A 68 0.96 4.71 6.96
C VAL A 68 0.17 3.44 6.68
N PHE A 69 -0.90 3.55 5.89
CA PHE A 69 -1.70 2.42 5.43
C PHE A 69 -1.66 2.36 3.91
N ILE A 70 -1.29 1.19 3.37
CA ILE A 70 -1.18 0.98 1.92
C ILE A 70 -1.80 -0.35 1.52
N GLY A 71 -2.25 -0.46 0.27
CA GLY A 71 -2.56 -1.73 -0.37
C GLY A 71 -1.44 -2.16 -1.31
N ILE A 72 -1.27 -3.46 -1.51
CA ILE A 72 -0.41 -4.00 -2.58
C ILE A 72 -1.30 -4.61 -3.67
N GLY A 73 -1.19 -4.06 -4.87
CA GLY A 73 -1.88 -4.53 -6.08
C GLY A 73 -1.04 -5.54 -6.85
N VAL A 74 -1.72 -6.34 -7.67
CA VAL A 74 -1.13 -7.32 -8.58
C VAL A 74 -1.78 -7.22 -9.95
N PHE A 75 -1.06 -7.58 -11.00
CA PHE A 75 -1.58 -7.64 -12.37
C PHE A 75 -2.31 -8.97 -12.64
N VAL A 76 -3.38 -9.21 -11.88
CA VAL A 76 -4.30 -10.34 -12.10
C VAL A 76 -5.60 -9.79 -12.69
N PRO A 77 -6.24 -10.49 -13.65
CA PRO A 77 -7.52 -10.06 -14.19
C PRO A 77 -8.54 -9.74 -13.08
N ASN A 78 -9.31 -8.67 -13.27
CA ASN A 78 -10.30 -8.13 -12.33
C ASN A 78 -9.75 -7.44 -11.08
N GLU A 79 -8.42 -7.43 -10.84
CA GLU A 79 -7.85 -6.54 -9.81
C GLU A 79 -7.86 -5.09 -10.28
N THR A 80 -8.06 -4.15 -9.34
CA THR A 80 -8.11 -2.72 -9.62
C THR A 80 -6.90 -2.24 -10.42
N LEU A 81 -5.69 -2.66 -10.05
CA LEU A 81 -4.47 -2.29 -10.76
C LEU A 81 -4.48 -2.74 -12.22
N TYR A 82 -4.93 -3.97 -12.48
CA TYR A 82 -5.01 -4.53 -13.84
C TYR A 82 -5.99 -3.73 -14.69
N LEU A 83 -7.21 -3.54 -14.18
CA LEU A 83 -8.28 -2.81 -14.89
C LEU A 83 -7.86 -1.38 -15.20
N TYR A 84 -7.24 -0.73 -14.21
CA TYR A 84 -6.80 0.64 -14.33
C TYR A 84 -5.65 0.82 -15.33
N ALA A 85 -4.64 -0.05 -15.27
CA ALA A 85 -3.53 -0.04 -16.22
C ALA A 85 -4.02 -0.29 -17.66
N GLN A 86 -5.02 -1.16 -17.84
CA GLN A 86 -5.63 -1.37 -19.15
C GLN A 86 -6.37 -0.12 -19.64
N GLU A 87 -7.11 0.56 -18.77
CA GLU A 87 -7.85 1.78 -19.12
C GLU A 87 -6.92 2.91 -19.59
N VAL A 88 -5.75 3.06 -18.96
CA VAL A 88 -4.76 4.09 -19.33
C VAL A 88 -3.78 3.63 -20.44
N GLY A 89 -4.03 2.47 -21.04
CA GLY A 89 -3.28 1.96 -22.19
C GLY A 89 -1.88 1.43 -21.87
N LEU A 90 -1.63 0.96 -20.65
CA LEU A 90 -0.36 0.31 -20.31
C LEU A 90 -0.30 -1.13 -20.84
N PRO A 91 0.91 -1.67 -21.12
CA PRO A 91 1.09 -3.02 -21.65
C PRO A 91 0.93 -4.08 -20.55
N VAL A 92 -0.30 -4.26 -20.06
CA VAL A 92 -0.60 -5.07 -18.86
C VAL A 92 -0.05 -6.50 -18.93
N LYS A 93 -0.11 -7.14 -20.10
CA LYS A 93 0.44 -8.51 -20.28
C LYS A 93 1.95 -8.58 -20.04
N GLU A 94 2.69 -7.58 -20.51
CA GLU A 94 4.13 -7.52 -20.30
C GLU A 94 4.47 -7.19 -18.85
N LEU A 95 3.71 -6.26 -18.25
CA LEU A 95 3.88 -5.89 -16.84
C LEU A 95 3.60 -7.07 -15.91
N ALA A 96 2.56 -7.88 -16.19
CA ALA A 96 2.24 -9.06 -15.40
C ALA A 96 3.37 -10.11 -15.35
N GLY A 97 4.23 -10.15 -16.37
CA GLY A 97 5.40 -11.05 -16.40
C GLY A 97 6.63 -10.51 -15.67
N LYS A 98 6.68 -9.21 -15.35
CA LYS A 98 7.86 -8.53 -14.79
C LYS A 98 7.64 -8.02 -13.37
N VAL A 99 6.40 -7.67 -13.04
CA VAL A 99 6.02 -6.98 -11.81
C VAL A 99 5.37 -7.98 -10.88
N ALA A 100 6.00 -8.22 -9.73
CA ALA A 100 5.44 -9.08 -8.68
C ALA A 100 4.32 -8.38 -7.91
N GLY A 101 4.42 -7.06 -7.73
CA GLY A 101 3.41 -6.26 -7.07
C GLY A 101 3.56 -4.77 -7.35
N SER A 102 2.58 -3.99 -6.93
CA SER A 102 2.64 -2.53 -7.02
C SER A 102 1.94 -1.88 -5.84
N THR A 103 2.44 -0.72 -5.43
CA THR A 103 1.71 0.20 -4.57
C THR A 103 2.03 1.62 -4.99
N LEU A 104 1.10 2.55 -4.73
CA LEU A 104 1.28 3.96 -5.08
C LEU A 104 1.72 4.16 -6.54
N PHE A 105 1.15 3.36 -7.44
CA PHE A 105 1.42 3.35 -8.90
C PHE A 105 2.88 3.08 -9.29
N GLN A 106 3.69 2.56 -8.36
CA GLN A 106 5.08 2.16 -8.56
C GLN A 106 5.19 0.64 -8.49
N GLY A 107 6.08 0.06 -9.31
CA GLY A 107 6.24 -1.37 -9.48
C GLY A 107 7.29 -1.96 -8.56
N ILE A 108 7.12 -3.23 -8.23
CA ILE A 108 8.04 -4.01 -7.41
C ILE A 108 8.28 -5.34 -8.12
N SER A 109 9.53 -5.65 -8.44
CA SER A 109 9.92 -6.95 -8.98
C SER A 109 9.98 -8.03 -7.91
N ALA A 110 10.08 -9.30 -8.31
CA ALA A 110 10.09 -10.44 -7.40
C ALA A 110 11.24 -10.41 -6.38
N ASP A 111 12.38 -9.85 -6.73
CA ASP A 111 13.55 -9.65 -5.88
C ASP A 111 13.47 -8.39 -4.99
N GLY A 112 12.41 -7.59 -5.13
CA GLY A 112 12.18 -6.40 -4.30
C GLY A 112 12.79 -5.11 -4.85
N GLN A 113 13.14 -5.05 -6.14
CA GLN A 113 13.55 -3.79 -6.76
C GLN A 113 12.34 -2.93 -7.12
N ILE A 114 12.44 -1.64 -6.83
CA ILE A 114 11.45 -0.64 -7.24
C ILE A 114 11.66 -0.33 -8.72
N MET A 115 10.58 -0.28 -9.49
CA MET A 115 10.64 -0.05 -10.92
C MET A 115 9.45 0.76 -11.44
N PRO A 116 9.64 1.50 -12.55
CA PRO A 116 8.57 2.25 -13.16
C PRO A 116 7.52 1.32 -13.80
N LEU A 117 6.27 1.79 -13.84
CA LEU A 117 5.14 1.07 -14.46
C LEU A 117 4.58 1.75 -15.71
N GLY A 118 5.03 2.97 -16.01
CA GLY A 118 4.45 3.83 -17.05
C GLY A 118 3.37 4.78 -16.54
N PHE A 119 3.14 4.83 -15.22
CA PHE A 119 2.29 5.85 -14.58
C PHE A 119 3.05 7.14 -14.27
N GLU A 120 4.37 7.15 -14.42
CA GLU A 120 5.23 8.29 -14.13
C GLU A 120 4.80 9.52 -14.95
N GLY A 121 4.69 10.67 -14.28
CA GLY A 121 4.18 11.90 -14.88
C GLY A 121 2.66 11.95 -15.11
N ARG A 122 1.94 10.82 -14.93
CA ARG A 122 0.47 10.77 -15.02
C ARG A 122 -0.19 10.76 -13.64
N VAL A 123 0.46 10.16 -12.65
CA VAL A 123 0.04 10.13 -11.25
C VAL A 123 1.16 10.68 -10.38
N LYS A 124 0.82 11.52 -9.41
CA LYS A 124 1.74 11.94 -8.37
C LYS A 124 1.49 11.09 -7.13
N ALA A 125 2.51 10.45 -6.59
CA ALA A 125 2.37 9.64 -5.39
C ALA A 125 3.64 9.70 -4.54
N LEU A 126 3.51 9.33 -3.26
CA LEU A 126 4.62 9.25 -2.34
C LEU A 126 5.66 8.24 -2.90
N PRO A 127 6.94 8.64 -3.07
CA PRO A 127 7.98 7.73 -3.52
C PRO A 127 8.13 6.54 -2.57
N LEU A 128 8.31 5.32 -3.11
CA LEU A 128 8.46 4.13 -2.28
C LEU A 128 9.69 4.18 -1.36
N GLU A 129 10.73 4.93 -1.74
CA GLU A 129 11.91 5.19 -0.90
C GLU A 129 11.53 5.93 0.39
N ARG A 130 10.45 6.73 0.38
CA ARG A 130 9.96 7.35 1.61
C ARG A 130 9.34 6.31 2.54
N LEU A 131 8.63 5.31 2.02
CA LEU A 131 8.12 4.21 2.84
C LEU A 131 9.27 3.42 3.47
N GLN A 132 10.33 3.12 2.72
CA GLN A 132 11.54 2.48 3.23
C GLN A 132 12.14 3.27 4.40
N ARG A 133 12.28 4.59 4.27
CA ARG A 133 12.77 5.46 5.35
C ARG A 133 11.86 5.42 6.58
N LEU A 134 10.54 5.45 6.39
CA LEU A 134 9.59 5.36 7.52
C LEU A 134 9.70 4.02 8.25
N VAL A 135 9.86 2.92 7.52
CA VAL A 135 10.13 1.59 8.10
C VAL A 135 11.43 1.58 8.88
N GLN A 136 12.50 2.15 8.34
CA GLN A 136 13.81 2.27 9.01
C GLN A 136 13.75 3.17 10.25
N GLU A 137 12.92 4.23 10.22
CA GLU A 137 12.60 5.10 11.36
C GLU A 137 11.76 4.37 12.44
N GLY A 138 11.33 3.12 12.20
CA GLY A 138 10.49 2.35 13.11
C GLY A 138 9.02 2.75 13.11
N LYS A 139 8.60 3.57 12.14
CA LYS A 139 7.20 4.00 12.03
C LYS A 139 6.34 2.89 11.45
N PRO A 140 5.12 2.68 11.96
CA PRO A 140 4.18 1.73 11.39
C PRO A 140 3.88 2.03 9.92
N VAL A 141 4.31 1.15 9.04
CA VAL A 141 3.86 1.10 7.65
C VAL A 141 3.13 -0.22 7.46
N ILE A 142 1.82 -0.12 7.30
CA ILE A 142 0.86 -1.20 7.46
C ILE A 142 0.26 -1.52 6.10
N VAL A 143 0.45 -2.74 5.63
CA VAL A 143 -0.22 -3.24 4.44
C VAL A 143 -1.57 -3.83 4.81
N LEU A 144 -2.61 -3.42 4.09
CA LEU A 144 -3.93 -4.03 4.10
C LEU A 144 -4.09 -4.86 2.83
N ALA A 145 -4.21 -6.17 2.94
CA ALA A 145 -4.33 -7.06 1.78
C ALA A 145 -5.20 -8.29 2.07
N SER A 146 -5.78 -8.86 1.02
CA SER A 146 -6.62 -10.05 1.08
C SER A 146 -6.42 -10.88 -0.19
N GLY A 147 -6.57 -12.20 -0.05
CA GLY A 147 -6.43 -13.17 -1.13
C GLY A 147 -5.03 -13.77 -1.23
N ALA A 148 -4.98 -15.11 -1.25
CA ALA A 148 -3.74 -15.89 -1.30
C ALA A 148 -2.86 -15.58 -2.54
N HIS A 149 -3.46 -15.17 -3.66
CA HIS A 149 -2.75 -14.82 -4.89
C HIS A 149 -1.82 -13.61 -4.75
N LYS A 150 -2.00 -12.78 -3.71
CA LYS A 150 -1.13 -11.63 -3.44
C LYS A 150 0.17 -12.01 -2.70
N ALA A 151 0.32 -13.25 -2.24
CA ALA A 151 1.48 -13.66 -1.45
C ALA A 151 2.85 -13.34 -2.12
N PRO A 152 3.08 -13.60 -3.42
CA PRO A 152 4.34 -13.22 -4.08
C PRO A 152 4.60 -11.71 -4.05
N ALA A 153 3.55 -10.90 -4.22
CA ALA A 153 3.62 -9.45 -4.18
C ALA A 153 3.98 -8.91 -2.80
N ILE A 154 3.37 -9.49 -1.76
CA ILE A 154 3.65 -9.15 -0.36
C ILE A 154 5.10 -9.51 -0.01
N LEU A 155 5.60 -10.66 -0.45
CA LEU A 155 7.00 -11.06 -0.23
C LEU A 155 7.97 -10.14 -0.96
N ALA A 156 7.66 -9.75 -2.20
CA ALA A 156 8.45 -8.76 -2.94
C ALA A 156 8.51 -7.41 -2.22
N ALA A 157 7.36 -6.90 -1.76
CA ALA A 157 7.28 -5.66 -0.99
C ALA A 157 8.02 -5.75 0.36
N TYR A 158 8.02 -6.93 0.99
CA TYR A 158 8.80 -7.18 2.21
C TYR A 158 10.31 -7.14 1.96
N ARG A 159 10.79 -7.79 0.88
CA ARG A 159 12.20 -7.73 0.44
C ARG A 159 12.63 -6.29 0.14
N ALA A 160 11.72 -5.51 -0.45
CA ALA A 160 11.90 -4.09 -0.72
C ALA A 160 11.83 -3.21 0.55
N GLN A 161 11.63 -3.77 1.74
CA GLN A 161 11.51 -3.05 3.01
C GLN A 161 10.43 -1.95 3.02
N LEU A 162 9.31 -2.18 2.31
CA LEU A 162 8.26 -1.17 2.15
C LEU A 162 7.26 -1.12 3.30
N PHE A 163 7.24 -2.14 4.16
CA PHE A 163 6.33 -2.20 5.29
C PHE A 163 6.94 -2.99 6.45
N ASN A 164 6.40 -2.78 7.66
CA ASN A 164 6.77 -3.53 8.86
C ASN A 164 5.56 -4.10 9.61
N SER A 165 4.35 -3.93 9.07
CA SER A 165 3.11 -4.44 9.65
C SER A 165 2.15 -4.94 8.56
N LEU A 166 1.39 -5.99 8.88
CA LEU A 166 0.41 -6.60 7.99
C LEU A 166 -0.94 -6.73 8.69
N VAL A 167 -2.02 -6.38 7.97
CA VAL A 167 -3.38 -6.80 8.30
C VAL A 167 -3.92 -7.55 7.09
N ILE A 168 -4.08 -8.86 7.25
CA ILE A 168 -4.38 -9.78 6.17
C ILE A 168 -5.40 -10.83 6.59
N ASP A 169 -6.07 -11.45 5.61
CA ASP A 169 -6.94 -12.60 5.87
C ASP A 169 -6.16 -13.89 6.14
N ARG A 170 -6.89 -14.92 6.57
CA ARG A 170 -6.34 -16.23 6.91
C ARG A 170 -5.68 -16.91 5.71
N ASP A 171 -6.24 -16.76 4.51
CA ASP A 171 -5.79 -17.46 3.31
C ASP A 171 -4.45 -16.91 2.82
N LEU A 172 -4.29 -15.59 2.83
CA LEU A 172 -3.04 -14.90 2.55
C LEU A 172 -2.00 -15.20 3.63
N ALA A 173 -2.38 -15.20 4.90
CA ALA A 173 -1.47 -15.58 5.99
C ALA A 173 -0.94 -17.02 5.80
N ALA A 174 -1.82 -17.97 5.49
CA ALA A 174 -1.45 -19.35 5.23
C ALA A 174 -0.54 -19.48 3.99
N ALA A 175 -0.79 -18.72 2.93
CA ALA A 175 0.04 -18.70 1.73
C ALA A 175 1.45 -18.16 2.01
N LEU A 176 1.58 -17.09 2.82
CA LEU A 176 2.86 -16.54 3.22
C LEU A 176 3.67 -17.50 4.09
N LEU A 177 3.02 -18.17 5.05
CA LEU A 177 3.69 -19.16 5.90
C LEU A 177 4.21 -20.35 5.09
N ARG A 178 3.44 -20.84 4.11
CA ARG A 178 3.91 -21.90 3.19
C ARG A 178 5.13 -21.45 2.37
N ALA A 179 5.12 -20.22 1.88
CA ALA A 179 6.23 -19.68 1.10
C ALA A 179 7.49 -19.49 1.95
N ALA A 180 7.34 -19.11 3.23
CA ALA A 180 8.47 -19.00 4.16
C ALA A 180 9.05 -20.35 4.60
N ALA A 181 8.21 -21.39 4.67
CA ALA A 181 8.61 -22.75 5.02
C ALA A 181 9.22 -23.54 3.83
N ALA A 182 9.09 -23.04 2.60
CA ALA A 182 9.71 -23.67 1.45
C ALA A 182 11.25 -23.57 1.58
N PRO A 183 12.00 -24.68 1.51
CA PRO A 183 13.45 -24.61 1.56
C PRO A 183 13.93 -23.76 0.37
N THR A 184 14.78 -22.77 0.65
CA THR A 184 15.54 -22.09 -0.40
C THR A 184 16.33 -23.16 -1.12
N PHE A 185 15.91 -23.51 -2.34
CA PHE A 185 16.60 -24.48 -3.17
C PHE A 185 18.00 -23.90 -3.44
N ASN A 186 19.00 -24.34 -2.68
CA ASN A 186 20.39 -24.05 -2.95
C ASN A 186 20.69 -24.59 -4.35
N ALA A 187 21.06 -23.71 -5.27
CA ALA A 187 21.61 -24.13 -6.54
C ALA A 187 22.80 -25.06 -6.27
N PRO A 188 22.97 -26.15 -7.05
CA PRO A 188 24.09 -27.06 -6.85
C PRO A 188 25.40 -26.29 -7.02
N SER A 189 26.26 -26.37 -6.01
CA SER A 189 27.63 -25.88 -6.08
C SER A 189 28.36 -26.64 -7.18
N SER A 190 28.69 -25.95 -8.27
CA SER A 190 29.60 -26.49 -9.29
C SER A 190 31.01 -26.54 -8.70
N VAL A 191 31.54 -27.76 -8.60
CA VAL A 191 32.97 -28.06 -8.55
C VAL A 191 33.62 -27.61 -9.86
#